data_AF-A0A3D5RUN6-F1
#
_entry.id   AF-A0A3D5RUN6-F1
#
_cell.length_a   1.000
_cell.length_b   1.000
_cell.length_c   1.000
_cell.angle_alpha   90.00
_cell.angle_beta   90.00
_cell.angle_gamma   90.00
#
_symmetry.space_group_name_H-M   'P 1'
#
loop_
_entity.id
_entity.type
_entity.pdbx_description
1 polymer ?
#
loop_
_entity_poly.entity_id
_entity_poly.type
_entity_poly.pdbx_seq_one_letter_code
_entity_poly.pdbx_strand_id
1 'polypeptide(L)'
;MVNPMSETSNNSGKIVGLVVILVVVIGGLIGAWYFLMYKPEQAAKEKARQEQLAKAEAEKKRQEQLSKDKVKFDQLIKDADAAFEQENWQEAKSKYSEASSLFPNEQKPKDQLSIVNAKLAELAELEARRAAGIVERVEERTGRFYVIVSSSIDEDLALDYANKLAKKGNIAKIIRHETDKHIFFRVSLADFDSKEQADASVGNFTSYGEDVWVLPY
;
A
#
# COMPACT_ATOMS: atom_id res chain seq x y z
N MET A 1 -70.50 69.47 73.72
CA MET A 1 -70.57 68.09 73.22
C MET A 1 -69.52 67.91 72.13
N VAL A 2 -68.61 66.96 72.35
CA VAL A 2 -67.82 66.17 71.37
C VAL A 2 -66.82 66.89 70.44
N ASN A 3 -65.54 66.52 70.63
CA ASN A 3 -64.38 66.71 69.74
C ASN A 3 -64.40 65.66 68.60
N PRO A 4 -63.72 65.87 67.46
CA PRO A 4 -62.65 64.93 67.11
C PRO A 4 -61.42 65.64 66.51
N MET A 5 -60.25 65.53 67.15
CA MET A 5 -59.17 64.57 66.82
C MET A 5 -58.73 64.58 65.35
N SER A 6 -57.65 65.31 65.08
CA SER A 6 -56.82 65.15 63.87
C SER A 6 -55.70 64.14 64.13
N GLU A 7 -55.73 63.08 63.34
CA GLU A 7 -54.84 61.91 63.35
C GLU A 7 -53.41 62.30 62.91
N THR A 8 -52.42 62.16 63.81
CA THR A 8 -51.00 62.33 63.45
C THR A 8 -50.48 61.06 62.78
N SER A 9 -50.35 61.10 61.45
CA SER A 9 -49.77 60.02 60.65
C SER A 9 -48.31 59.76 61.02
N ASN A 10 -48.04 58.57 61.58
CA ASN A 10 -46.70 58.01 61.81
C ASN A 10 -45.95 57.85 60.46
N ASN A 11 -45.21 58.88 60.04
CA ASN A 11 -44.44 58.88 58.80
C ASN A 11 -42.99 58.37 58.97
N SER A 12 -42.37 58.47 60.14
CA SER A 12 -41.00 57.97 60.35
C SER A 12 -40.90 56.45 60.29
N GLY A 13 -41.85 55.71 60.88
CA GLY A 13 -41.89 54.24 60.74
C GLY A 13 -42.16 53.79 59.31
N LYS A 14 -42.94 54.57 58.55
CA LYS A 14 -43.19 54.34 57.11
C LYS A 14 -41.95 54.60 56.27
N ILE A 15 -41.19 55.67 56.53
CA ILE A 15 -39.95 56.01 55.80
C ILE A 15 -38.86 54.96 56.06
N VAL A 16 -38.66 54.54 57.32
CA VAL A 16 -37.69 53.48 57.66
C VAL A 16 -38.10 52.15 57.00
N GLY A 17 -39.38 51.78 57.04
CA GLY A 17 -39.88 50.59 56.34
C GLY A 17 -39.68 50.66 54.82
N LEU A 18 -39.89 51.84 54.22
CA LEU A 18 -39.75 52.05 52.78
C LEU A 18 -38.27 51.97 52.34
N VAL A 19 -37.33 52.50 53.13
CA VAL A 19 -35.89 52.38 52.85
C VAL A 19 -35.42 50.93 52.94
N VAL A 20 -35.88 50.15 53.92
CA VAL A 20 -35.55 48.72 54.06
C VAL A 20 -36.08 47.92 52.86
N ILE A 21 -37.31 48.17 52.42
CA ILE A 21 -37.89 47.54 51.23
C ILE A 21 -37.05 47.86 49.98
N LEU A 22 -36.62 49.12 49.84
CA LEU A 22 -35.87 49.58 48.68
C LEU A 22 -34.47 48.92 48.60
N VAL A 23 -33.80 48.73 49.73
CA VAL A 23 -32.52 48.00 49.80
C VAL A 23 -32.69 46.51 49.46
N VAL A 24 -33.76 45.87 49.93
CA VAL A 24 -34.07 44.47 49.60
C VAL A 24 -34.40 44.31 48.11
N VAL A 25 -35.15 45.25 47.53
CA VAL A 25 -35.47 45.26 46.10
C VAL A 25 -34.21 45.49 45.27
N ILE A 26 -33.34 46.43 45.64
CA ILE A 26 -32.07 46.65 44.95
C ILE A 26 -31.16 45.43 45.06
N GLY A 27 -31.02 44.82 46.24
CA GLY A 27 -30.24 43.60 46.42
C GLY A 27 -30.78 42.42 45.61
N GLY A 28 -32.11 42.28 45.55
CA GLY A 28 -32.78 41.29 44.71
C GLY A 28 -32.59 41.54 43.21
N LEU A 29 -32.64 42.80 42.77
CA LEU A 29 -32.38 43.20 41.38
C LEU A 29 -30.92 43.00 40.99
N ILE A 30 -29.96 43.28 41.87
CA ILE A 30 -28.54 43.01 41.63
C ILE A 30 -28.29 41.50 41.56
N GLY A 31 -28.89 40.72 42.46
CA GLY A 31 -28.82 39.26 42.42
C GLY A 31 -29.46 38.66 41.16
N ALA A 32 -30.61 39.20 40.74
CA ALA A 32 -31.28 38.82 39.50
C ALA A 32 -30.48 39.21 38.25
N TRP A 33 -29.89 40.41 38.23
CA TRP A 33 -29.01 40.89 37.16
C TRP A 33 -27.74 40.03 37.06
N TYR A 34 -27.11 39.70 38.19
CA TYR A 34 -25.96 38.80 38.24
C TYR A 34 -26.29 37.38 37.76
N PHE A 35 -27.45 36.84 38.18
CA PHE A 35 -27.90 35.51 37.79
C PHE A 35 -28.29 35.42 36.31
N LEU A 36 -29.01 36.41 35.78
CA LEU A 36 -29.49 36.42 34.39
C LEU A 36 -28.38 36.76 33.37
N MET A 37 -27.45 37.66 33.69
CA MET A 37 -26.40 38.07 32.74
C MET A 37 -25.07 37.32 32.90
N TYR A 38 -24.58 37.11 34.13
CA TYR A 38 -23.17 36.72 34.35
C TYR A 38 -22.95 35.19 34.36
N LYS A 39 -23.93 34.44 34.88
CA LYS A 39 -23.91 32.97 34.96
C LYS A 39 -23.89 32.24 33.59
N PRO A 40 -24.67 32.65 32.57
CA PRO A 40 -24.63 32.00 31.25
C PRO A 40 -23.33 32.27 30.48
N GLU A 41 -22.70 33.44 30.66
CA GLU A 41 -21.46 33.79 29.97
C GLU A 41 -20.27 32.94 30.44
N GLN A 42 -20.17 32.67 31.75
CA GLN A 42 -19.12 31.80 32.28
C GLN A 42 -19.33 30.33 31.92
N ALA A 43 -20.58 29.85 31.93
CA ALA A 43 -20.91 28.52 31.46
C ALA A 43 -20.54 28.34 29.96
N ALA A 44 -20.76 29.36 29.14
CA ALA A 44 -20.34 29.37 27.74
C ALA A 44 -18.81 29.39 27.57
N LYS A 45 -18.09 30.20 28.36
CA LYS A 45 -16.62 30.24 28.37
C LYS A 45 -15.99 28.92 28.82
N GLU A 46 -16.52 28.31 29.89
CA GLU A 46 -16.04 27.01 30.37
C GLU A 46 -16.34 25.90 29.36
N LYS A 47 -17.53 25.91 28.74
CA LYS A 47 -17.86 24.97 27.66
C LYS A 47 -16.93 25.15 26.45
N ALA A 48 -16.62 26.39 26.05
CA ALA A 48 -15.68 26.67 24.97
C ALA A 48 -14.25 26.20 25.33
N ARG A 49 -13.83 26.37 26.59
CA ARG A 49 -12.55 25.86 27.10
C ARG A 49 -12.50 24.33 27.07
N GLN A 50 -13.55 23.66 27.53
CA GLN A 50 -13.70 22.20 27.48
C GLN A 50 -13.65 21.68 26.03
N GLU A 51 -14.33 22.35 25.11
CA GLU A 51 -14.31 21.99 23.69
C GLU A 51 -12.93 22.22 23.06
N GLN A 52 -12.25 23.32 23.41
CA GLN A 52 -10.87 23.56 22.97
C GLN A 52 -9.90 22.51 23.50
N LEU A 53 -10.04 22.10 24.77
CA LEU A 53 -9.24 21.03 25.36
C LEU A 53 -9.51 19.69 24.67
N ALA A 54 -10.77 19.36 24.40
CA ALA A 54 -11.14 18.14 23.69
C ALA A 54 -10.59 18.13 22.25
N LYS A 55 -10.65 19.26 21.53
CA LYS A 55 -10.05 19.41 20.20
C LYS A 55 -8.53 19.29 20.24
N ALA A 56 -7.87 19.89 21.22
CA ALA A 56 -6.42 19.79 21.40
C ALA A 56 -5.98 18.36 21.74
N GLU A 57 -6.73 17.64 22.57
CA GLU A 57 -6.46 16.24 22.89
C GLU A 57 -6.71 15.33 21.66
N ALA A 58 -7.78 15.57 20.90
CA ALA A 58 -8.05 14.84 19.66
C ALA A 58 -6.96 15.07 18.61
N GLU A 59 -6.49 16.30 18.45
CA GLU A 59 -5.39 16.62 17.54
C GLU A 59 -4.08 15.99 18.02
N LYS A 60 -3.78 16.04 19.32
CA LYS A 60 -2.60 15.36 19.89
C LYS A 60 -2.65 13.85 19.61
N LYS A 61 -3.79 13.20 19.85
CA LYS A 61 -3.99 11.77 19.53
C LYS A 61 -3.84 11.48 18.04
N ARG A 62 -4.36 12.37 17.19
CA ARG A 62 -4.21 12.26 15.73
C ARG A 62 -2.75 12.38 15.31
N GLN A 63 -1.99 13.31 15.88
CA GLN A 63 -0.57 13.47 15.60
C GLN A 63 0.26 12.29 16.10
N GLU A 64 -0.06 11.77 17.29
CA GLU A 64 0.57 10.55 17.82
C GLU A 64 0.28 9.34 16.92
N GLN A 65 -0.96 9.19 16.44
CA GLN A 65 -1.32 8.12 15.52
C GLN A 65 -0.59 8.28 14.18
N LEU A 66 -0.58 9.49 13.61
CA LEU A 66 0.13 9.79 12.36
C LEU A 66 1.63 9.49 12.47
N SER A 67 2.24 9.79 13.63
CA SER A 67 3.64 9.48 13.91
C SER A 67 3.88 7.96 13.94
N LYS A 68 3.01 7.20 14.61
CA LYS A 68 3.09 5.73 14.63
C LYS A 68 2.91 5.13 13.24
N ASP A 69 1.94 5.65 12.49
CA ASP A 69 1.68 5.21 11.12
C ASP A 69 2.89 5.49 10.23
N LYS A 70 3.52 6.66 10.37
CA LYS A 70 4.75 6.99 9.64
C LYS A 70 5.90 6.04 9.95
N VAL A 71 6.15 5.74 11.23
CA VAL A 71 7.18 4.76 11.62
C VAL A 71 6.87 3.37 11.04
N LYS A 72 5.60 2.94 11.09
CA LYS A 72 5.17 1.68 10.50
C LYS A 72 5.38 1.68 8.97
N PHE A 73 5.02 2.77 8.30
CA PHE A 73 5.24 2.93 6.86
C PHE A 73 6.72 2.82 6.49
N ASP A 74 7.59 3.55 7.18
CA ASP A 74 9.03 3.52 6.91
C ASP A 74 9.60 2.10 7.08
N GLN A 75 9.14 1.37 8.10
CA GLN A 75 9.52 -0.03 8.30
C GLN A 75 8.98 -0.95 7.20
N LEU A 76 7.71 -0.80 6.81
CA LEU A 76 7.11 -1.58 5.73
C LEU A 76 7.83 -1.36 4.40
N ILE A 77 8.22 -0.12 4.09
CA ILE A 77 8.99 0.20 2.90
C ILE A 77 10.37 -0.46 2.95
N LYS A 78 11.08 -0.35 4.08
CA LYS A 78 12.39 -1.00 4.25
C LYS A 78 12.32 -2.52 4.07
N ASP A 79 11.33 -3.15 4.68
CA ASP A 79 11.12 -4.60 4.57
C ASP A 79 10.72 -5.00 3.14
N ALA A 80 9.87 -4.21 2.49
CA ALA A 80 9.44 -4.45 1.12
C ALA A 80 10.60 -4.31 0.13
N ASP A 81 11.42 -3.27 0.29
CA ASP A 81 12.63 -3.05 -0.51
C ASP A 81 13.60 -4.25 -0.32
N ALA A 82 13.81 -4.72 0.91
CA ALA A 82 14.68 -5.88 1.18
C ALA A 82 14.12 -7.19 0.60
N ALA A 83 12.81 -7.42 0.66
CA ALA A 83 12.16 -8.57 0.04
C ALA A 83 12.24 -8.49 -1.49
N PHE A 84 12.13 -7.29 -2.07
CA PHE A 84 12.29 -7.04 -3.50
C PHE A 84 13.71 -7.38 -3.97
N GLU A 85 14.74 -6.93 -3.25
CA GLU A 85 16.15 -7.23 -3.57
C GLU A 85 16.47 -8.73 -3.48
N GLN A 86 15.76 -9.46 -2.62
CA GLN A 86 15.86 -10.92 -2.50
C GLN A 86 14.98 -11.68 -3.50
N GLU A 87 14.32 -10.96 -4.43
CA GLU A 87 13.36 -11.50 -5.39
C GLU A 87 12.19 -12.27 -4.73
N ASN A 88 11.91 -11.99 -3.45
CA ASN A 88 10.74 -12.50 -2.75
C ASN A 88 9.52 -11.65 -3.10
N TRP A 89 9.06 -11.81 -4.34
CA TRP A 89 8.02 -10.98 -4.94
C TRP A 89 6.70 -11.00 -4.17
N GLN A 90 6.33 -12.13 -3.56
CA GLN A 90 5.08 -12.22 -2.80
C GLN A 90 5.15 -11.46 -1.48
N GLU A 91 6.28 -11.56 -0.75
CA GLU A 91 6.47 -10.79 0.48
C GLU A 91 6.57 -9.29 0.17
N ALA A 92 7.33 -8.91 -0.86
CA ALA A 92 7.43 -7.53 -1.32
C ALA A 92 6.05 -6.95 -1.66
N LYS A 93 5.22 -7.71 -2.41
CA LYS A 93 3.84 -7.32 -2.73
C LYS A 93 3.02 -7.06 -1.47
N SER A 94 3.07 -7.98 -0.50
CA SER A 94 2.31 -7.84 0.74
C SER A 94 2.71 -6.56 1.50
N LYS A 95 4.01 -6.32 1.67
CA LYS A 95 4.53 -5.19 2.44
C LYS A 95 4.29 -3.85 1.74
N TYR A 96 4.49 -3.75 0.43
CA TYR A 96 4.15 -2.52 -0.32
C TYR A 96 2.64 -2.26 -0.34
N SER A 97 1.80 -3.31 -0.41
CA SER A 97 0.34 -3.15 -0.34
C SER A 97 -0.10 -2.61 1.01
N GLU A 98 0.50 -3.08 2.10
CA GLU A 98 0.24 -2.55 3.44
C GLU A 98 0.71 -1.10 3.56
N ALA A 99 1.91 -0.78 3.06
CA ALA A 99 2.43 0.60 3.04
C ALA A 99 1.54 1.55 2.22
N SER A 100 1.10 1.12 1.03
CA SER A 100 0.17 1.88 0.18
C SER A 100 -1.20 2.06 0.81
N SER A 101 -1.65 1.13 1.65
CA SER A 101 -2.93 1.25 2.36
C SER A 101 -2.82 2.25 3.52
N LEU A 102 -1.65 2.32 4.17
CA LEU A 102 -1.38 3.23 5.28
C LEU A 102 -1.23 4.68 4.80
N PHE A 103 -0.57 4.90 3.65
CA PHE A 103 -0.45 6.21 3.01
C PHE A 103 -0.83 6.14 1.53
N PRO A 104 -2.14 6.25 1.21
CA PRO A 104 -2.64 6.11 -0.17
C PRO A 104 -2.18 7.18 -1.15
N ASN A 105 -1.60 8.28 -0.67
CA ASN A 105 -1.09 9.36 -1.52
C ASN A 105 0.41 9.19 -1.84
N GLU A 106 1.10 8.24 -1.19
CA GLU A 106 2.50 7.98 -1.46
C GLU A 106 2.64 7.20 -2.77
N GLN A 107 3.54 7.68 -3.64
CA GLN A 107 3.71 7.12 -4.98
C GLN A 107 4.67 5.93 -4.98
N LYS A 108 5.74 5.98 -4.18
CA LYS A 108 6.76 4.92 -4.09
C LYS A 108 6.15 3.51 -3.95
N PRO A 109 5.28 3.19 -2.97
CA PRO A 109 4.75 1.85 -2.83
C PRO A 109 3.88 1.42 -4.03
N LYS A 110 3.19 2.36 -4.69
CA LYS A 110 2.38 2.05 -5.89
C LYS A 110 3.24 1.68 -7.08
N ASP A 111 4.29 2.45 -7.32
CA ASP A 111 5.24 2.17 -8.42
C ASP A 111 5.90 0.81 -8.22
N GLN A 112 6.33 0.52 -6.99
CA GLN A 112 6.94 -0.77 -6.66
C GLN A 112 5.95 -1.93 -6.77
N LEU A 113 4.70 -1.76 -6.35
CA LEU A 113 3.66 -2.77 -6.59
C LEU A 113 3.44 -3.07 -8.07
N SER A 114 3.54 -2.06 -8.95
CA SER A 114 3.42 -2.29 -10.39
C SER A 114 4.55 -3.20 -10.89
N ILE A 115 5.79 -2.95 -10.46
CA ILE A 115 6.95 -3.76 -10.84
C ILE A 115 6.82 -5.19 -10.30
N VAL A 116 6.47 -5.32 -9.01
CA VAL A 116 6.31 -6.63 -8.36
C VAL A 116 5.20 -7.44 -9.02
N ASN A 117 4.06 -6.81 -9.35
CA ASN A 117 2.97 -7.51 -10.05
C ASN A 117 3.37 -7.95 -11.45
N ALA A 118 4.16 -7.15 -12.18
CA ALA A 118 4.71 -7.55 -13.48
C ALA A 118 5.63 -8.77 -13.34
N LYS A 119 6.51 -8.79 -12.33
CA LYS A 119 7.39 -9.94 -12.05
C LYS A 119 6.62 -11.21 -11.67
N LEU A 120 5.58 -11.08 -10.86
CA LEU A 120 4.71 -12.19 -10.51
C LEU A 120 3.93 -12.73 -11.71
N ALA A 121 3.47 -11.85 -12.61
CA ALA A 121 2.80 -12.27 -13.83
C ALA A 121 3.75 -13.00 -14.78
N GLU A 122 4.98 -12.50 -14.95
CA GLU A 122 6.04 -13.16 -15.72
C GLU A 122 6.33 -14.58 -15.19
N LEU A 123 6.48 -14.73 -13.86
CA LEU A 123 6.66 -16.04 -13.22
C LEU A 123 5.46 -16.96 -13.43
N ALA A 124 4.24 -16.46 -13.23
CA ALA A 124 3.03 -17.25 -13.40
C ALA A 124 2.87 -17.72 -14.86
N GLU A 125 3.20 -16.88 -15.83
CA GLU A 125 3.21 -17.25 -17.23
C GLU A 125 4.27 -18.31 -17.53
N LEU A 126 5.48 -18.14 -16.99
CA LEU A 126 6.56 -19.12 -17.12
C LEU A 126 6.15 -20.49 -16.58
N GLU A 127 5.54 -20.52 -15.39
CA GLU A 127 5.01 -21.74 -14.78
C GLU A 127 3.87 -22.35 -15.59
N ALA A 128 2.94 -21.53 -16.08
CA ALA A 128 1.84 -21.99 -16.93
C ALA A 128 2.37 -22.60 -18.24
N ARG A 129 3.39 -22.00 -18.87
CA ARG A 129 4.02 -22.55 -20.08
C ARG A 129 4.69 -23.90 -19.81
N ARG A 130 5.40 -24.03 -18.68
CA ARG A 130 5.99 -25.31 -18.23
C ARG A 130 4.90 -26.36 -18.00
N ALA A 131 3.83 -26.01 -17.30
CA ALA A 131 2.73 -26.92 -16.99
C ALA A 131 1.94 -27.35 -18.22
N ALA A 132 1.75 -26.44 -19.18
CA ALA A 132 1.08 -26.72 -20.44
C ALA A 132 1.94 -27.57 -21.40
N GLY A 133 3.24 -27.71 -21.14
CA GLY A 133 4.17 -28.43 -22.00
C GLY A 133 4.29 -27.78 -23.38
N ILE A 134 4.17 -26.46 -23.46
CA ILE A 134 4.23 -25.71 -24.72
C ILE A 134 5.66 -25.73 -25.24
N VAL A 135 5.81 -26.15 -26.49
CA VAL A 135 7.06 -26.02 -27.26
C VAL A 135 6.95 -24.77 -28.12
N GLU A 136 7.88 -23.84 -27.94
CA GLU A 136 7.93 -22.61 -28.73
C GLU A 136 8.71 -22.85 -30.03
N ARG A 137 8.31 -22.20 -31.11
CA ARG A 137 9.01 -22.25 -32.39
C ARG A 137 9.68 -20.91 -32.67
N VAL A 138 10.98 -20.95 -32.93
CA VAL A 138 11.81 -19.80 -33.27
C VAL A 138 12.23 -19.96 -34.73
N GLU A 139 11.48 -19.27 -35.59
CA GLU A 139 11.64 -19.35 -37.04
C GLU A 139 12.48 -18.19 -37.60
N GLU A 140 12.65 -17.13 -36.80
CA GLU A 140 13.35 -15.91 -37.18
C GLU A 140 14.54 -15.62 -36.26
N ARG A 141 15.54 -14.92 -36.79
CA ARG A 141 16.73 -14.52 -36.04
C ARG A 141 16.35 -13.59 -34.90
N THR A 142 16.82 -13.90 -33.70
CA THR A 142 16.48 -13.16 -32.48
C THR A 142 17.65 -12.36 -31.92
N GLY A 143 18.88 -12.67 -32.34
CA GLY A 143 20.09 -12.09 -31.75
C GLY A 143 20.43 -12.67 -30.37
N ARG A 144 19.75 -13.75 -29.96
CA ARG A 144 19.96 -14.43 -28.67
C ARG A 144 20.88 -15.64 -28.85
N PHE A 145 21.36 -16.15 -27.72
CA PHE A 145 22.22 -17.33 -27.64
C PHE A 145 21.44 -18.48 -27.02
N TYR A 146 21.22 -19.53 -27.79
CA TYR A 146 20.41 -20.68 -27.39
C TYR A 146 21.28 -21.85 -26.99
N VAL A 147 20.98 -22.46 -25.85
CA VAL A 147 21.63 -23.71 -25.42
C VAL A 147 20.92 -24.87 -26.11
N ILE A 148 21.59 -25.47 -27.09
CA ILE A 148 21.08 -26.56 -27.91
C ILE A 148 21.41 -27.88 -27.24
N VAL A 149 20.39 -28.72 -27.07
CA VAL A 149 20.51 -30.06 -26.46
C VAL A 149 20.27 -31.20 -27.45
N SER A 150 19.69 -30.89 -28.61
CA SER A 150 19.51 -31.86 -29.69
C SER A 150 19.45 -31.14 -31.03
N SER A 151 19.85 -31.84 -32.09
CA SER A 151 19.59 -31.37 -33.44
C SER A 151 19.20 -32.51 -34.37
N SER A 152 18.23 -32.24 -35.22
CA SER A 152 17.68 -33.21 -36.18
C SER A 152 17.46 -32.55 -37.53
N ILE A 153 17.53 -33.33 -38.61
CA ILE A 153 17.13 -32.88 -39.95
C ILE A 153 15.60 -32.96 -40.08
N ASP A 154 15.00 -33.96 -39.42
CA ASP A 154 13.56 -34.17 -39.37
C ASP A 154 12.94 -33.29 -38.26
N GLU A 155 11.94 -32.52 -38.65
CA GLU A 155 11.18 -31.65 -37.74
C GLU A 155 10.36 -32.45 -36.74
N ASP A 156 9.77 -33.56 -37.17
CA ASP A 156 8.88 -34.37 -36.33
C ASP A 156 9.67 -35.00 -35.17
N LEU A 157 10.92 -35.40 -35.44
CA LEU A 157 11.83 -35.93 -34.43
C LEU A 157 12.23 -34.86 -33.39
N ALA A 158 12.55 -33.65 -33.86
CA ALA A 158 12.86 -32.53 -32.97
C ALA A 158 11.64 -32.17 -32.11
N LEU A 159 10.43 -32.22 -32.69
CA LEU A 159 9.19 -31.92 -32.00
C LEU A 159 8.81 -32.98 -30.96
N ASP A 160 8.96 -34.27 -31.27
CA ASP A 160 8.76 -35.33 -30.27
C ASP A 160 9.71 -35.16 -29.08
N TYR A 161 10.99 -34.87 -29.36
CA TYR A 161 11.97 -34.66 -28.31
C TYR A 161 11.65 -33.42 -27.45
N ALA A 162 11.33 -32.29 -28.08
CA ALA A 162 10.94 -31.07 -27.39
C ALA A 162 9.67 -31.28 -26.52
N ASN A 163 8.66 -31.97 -27.04
CA ASN A 163 7.44 -32.30 -26.29
C ASN A 163 7.73 -33.21 -25.10
N LYS A 164 8.64 -34.18 -25.24
CA LYS A 164 9.09 -35.03 -24.13
C LYS A 164 9.76 -34.20 -23.03
N LEU A 165 10.58 -33.23 -23.40
CA LEU A 165 11.21 -32.31 -22.45
C LEU A 165 10.18 -31.40 -21.78
N ALA A 166 9.22 -30.89 -22.55
CA ALA A 166 8.16 -30.02 -22.04
C ALA A 166 7.24 -30.73 -21.04
N LYS A 167 6.88 -32.00 -21.30
CA LYS A 167 6.16 -32.87 -20.34
C LYS A 167 6.92 -33.11 -19.03
N LYS A 168 8.24 -32.93 -19.01
CA LYS A 168 9.07 -32.98 -17.81
C LYS A 168 9.18 -31.63 -17.10
N GLY A 169 8.41 -30.62 -17.52
CA GLY A 169 8.40 -29.27 -16.94
C GLY A 169 9.48 -28.34 -17.49
N ASN A 170 10.15 -28.71 -18.58
CA ASN A 170 11.12 -27.83 -19.24
C ASN A 170 10.42 -26.88 -20.21
N ILE A 171 11.06 -25.75 -20.50
CA ILE A 171 10.61 -24.86 -21.57
C ILE A 171 11.48 -25.18 -22.78
N ALA A 172 10.91 -25.95 -23.71
CA ALA A 172 11.62 -26.34 -24.91
C ALA A 172 11.29 -25.37 -26.05
N LYS A 173 12.32 -25.00 -26.81
CA LYS A 173 12.19 -24.23 -28.04
C LYS A 173 12.73 -25.04 -29.22
N ILE A 174 12.06 -24.99 -30.35
CA ILE A 174 12.55 -25.52 -31.63
C ILE A 174 13.00 -24.35 -32.47
N ILE A 175 14.24 -24.41 -32.94
CA ILE A 175 14.86 -23.38 -33.75
C ILE A 175 15.12 -23.95 -35.14
N ARG A 176 14.60 -23.26 -36.16
CA ARG A 176 14.84 -23.62 -37.56
C ARG A 176 16.13 -23.00 -38.05
N HIS A 177 17.20 -23.79 -38.03
CA HIS A 177 18.53 -23.36 -38.44
C HIS A 177 18.82 -23.80 -39.89
N GLU A 178 18.75 -22.86 -40.82
CA GLU A 178 19.15 -23.06 -42.21
C GLU A 178 20.67 -22.93 -42.38
N THR A 179 21.29 -23.95 -42.97
CA THR A 179 22.68 -23.92 -43.45
C THR A 179 22.69 -24.01 -44.98
N ASP A 180 23.84 -23.74 -45.61
CA ASP A 180 23.98 -23.75 -47.07
C ASP A 180 23.52 -25.06 -47.76
N LYS A 181 23.50 -26.18 -47.02
CA LYS A 181 23.20 -27.51 -47.58
C LYS A 181 21.97 -28.18 -46.97
N HIS A 182 21.63 -27.84 -45.72
CA HIS A 182 20.61 -28.54 -44.94
C HIS A 182 19.88 -27.58 -44.00
N ILE A 183 18.61 -27.88 -43.76
CA ILE A 183 17.84 -27.27 -42.67
C ILE A 183 17.92 -28.22 -41.48
N PHE A 184 18.23 -27.66 -40.32
CA PHE A 184 18.23 -28.39 -39.08
C PHE A 184 17.23 -27.80 -38.11
N PHE A 185 16.50 -28.67 -37.42
CA PHE A 185 15.65 -28.32 -36.30
C PHE A 185 16.42 -28.58 -35.01
N ARG A 186 16.70 -27.50 -34.27
CA ARG A 186 17.53 -27.51 -33.06
C ARG A 186 16.61 -27.37 -31.86
N VAL A 187 16.73 -28.26 -30.88
CA VAL A 187 15.96 -28.17 -29.63
C VAL A 187 16.80 -27.45 -28.59
N SER A 188 16.25 -26.39 -28.03
CA SER A 188 16.87 -25.60 -26.97
C SER A 188 16.06 -25.64 -25.68
N LEU A 189 16.75 -25.55 -24.54
CA LEU A 189 16.15 -25.49 -23.20
C LEU A 189 16.37 -24.16 -22.48
N ALA A 190 17.20 -23.28 -23.04
CA ALA A 190 17.50 -21.97 -22.46
C ALA A 190 18.04 -21.02 -23.52
N ASP A 191 17.79 -19.74 -23.34
CA ASP A 191 18.21 -18.67 -24.23
C ASP A 191 18.65 -17.44 -23.43
N PHE A 192 19.70 -16.77 -23.91
CA PHE A 192 20.36 -15.69 -23.18
C PHE A 192 20.68 -14.52 -24.11
N ASP A 193 20.79 -13.31 -23.54
CA ASP A 193 21.19 -12.10 -24.27
C ASP A 193 22.70 -12.06 -24.56
N SER A 194 23.50 -12.88 -23.87
CA SER A 194 24.96 -12.89 -23.95
C SER A 194 25.50 -14.30 -24.15
N LYS A 195 26.56 -14.40 -24.95
CA LYS A 195 27.26 -15.67 -25.22
C LYS A 195 27.87 -16.24 -23.94
N GLU A 196 28.44 -15.38 -23.11
CA GLU A 196 29.11 -15.75 -21.86
C GLU A 196 28.13 -16.41 -20.88
N GLN A 197 26.90 -15.87 -20.78
CA GLN A 197 25.85 -16.45 -19.94
C GLN A 197 25.42 -17.82 -20.47
N ALA A 198 25.22 -17.92 -21.80
CA ALA A 198 24.86 -19.17 -22.43
C ALA A 198 25.94 -20.24 -22.21
N ASP A 199 27.21 -19.91 -22.47
CA ASP A 199 28.35 -20.81 -22.31
C ASP A 199 28.50 -21.29 -20.86
N ALA A 200 28.34 -20.39 -19.88
CA ALA A 200 28.38 -20.73 -18.46
C ALA A 200 27.25 -21.68 -18.04
N SER A 201 26.11 -21.65 -18.73
CA SER A 201 24.95 -22.48 -18.41
C SER A 201 25.00 -23.89 -19.03
N VAL A 202 25.83 -24.13 -20.06
CA VAL A 202 25.88 -25.40 -20.81
C VAL A 202 26.02 -26.62 -19.90
N GLY A 203 26.85 -26.52 -18.85
CA GLY A 203 27.08 -27.60 -17.89
C GLY A 203 25.79 -28.13 -17.24
N ASN A 204 24.81 -27.24 -17.02
CA ASN A 204 23.52 -27.56 -16.41
C ASN A 204 22.63 -28.44 -17.31
N PHE A 205 22.93 -28.48 -18.62
CA PHE A 205 22.09 -29.14 -19.61
C PHE A 205 22.70 -30.42 -20.20
N THR A 206 23.92 -30.78 -19.80
CA THR A 206 24.64 -31.98 -20.31
C THR A 206 23.89 -33.30 -20.10
N SER A 207 22.96 -33.37 -19.14
CA SER A 207 22.12 -34.56 -18.94
C SER A 207 20.97 -34.70 -19.95
N TYR A 208 20.72 -33.66 -20.78
CA TYR A 208 19.64 -33.61 -21.76
C TYR A 208 20.11 -33.85 -23.20
N GLY A 209 21.38 -34.15 -23.45
CA GLY A 209 21.87 -34.40 -24.81
C GLY A 209 23.31 -34.89 -24.82
N GLU A 210 23.68 -35.62 -25.87
CA GLU A 210 25.06 -36.09 -26.05
C GLU A 210 26.02 -34.92 -26.31
N ASP A 211 25.60 -33.94 -27.13
CA ASP A 211 26.36 -32.73 -27.44
C ASP A 211 25.53 -31.48 -27.13
N VAL A 212 25.88 -30.79 -26.04
CA VAL A 212 25.25 -29.52 -25.64
C VAL A 212 26.17 -28.36 -25.99
N TRP A 213 25.65 -27.38 -26.73
CA TRP A 213 26.43 -26.25 -27.24
C TRP A 213 25.57 -25.01 -27.44
N VAL A 214 26.21 -23.86 -27.62
CA VAL A 214 25.52 -22.56 -27.77
C VAL A 214 25.40 -22.17 -29.24
N LEU A 215 24.17 -21.88 -29.68
CA LEU A 215 23.85 -21.37 -31.01
C LEU A 215 23.46 -19.89 -30.95
N PRO A 216 24.23 -18.98 -31.56
CA PRO A 216 23.73 -17.63 -31.86
C PRO A 216 22.69 -17.69 -32.99
N TYR A 217 21.49 -17.16 -32.75
CA TYR A 217 20.39 -17.21 -33.71
C TYR A 217 19.67 -15.87 -33.81
#